data_AF-A0A376FG51-F1
#
_entry.id   AF-A0A376FG51-F1
#
_cell.length_a   1.000
_cell.length_b   1.000
_cell.length_c   1.000
_cell.angle_alpha   90.00
_cell.angle_beta   90.00
_cell.angle_gamma   90.00
#
_symmetry.space_group_name_H-M   'P 1'
#
loop_
_entity.id
_entity.type
_entity.pdbx_description
1 polymer ?
#
loop_
_entity_poly.entity_id
_entity_poly.type
_entity_poly.pdbx_seq_one_letter_code
_entity_poly.pdbx_strand_id
1 'polypeptide(L)' 'MFLIFVLLTLYITYWASKRVRSRNDYYTAGGNITGFQNGLAIAGDFMSAASFLGISALVYTSAMTA' A
#
# COMPACT_ATOMS: atom_id res chain seq x y z
N MET A 1 18.32 -6.61 1.53
CA MET A 1 17.10 -5.97 2.07
C MET A 1 16.18 -5.43 0.99
N PHE A 2 16.60 -4.48 0.14
CA PHE A 2 15.76 -3.95 -0.96
C PHE A 2 15.17 -5.03 -1.87
N LEU A 3 16.01 -5.88 -2.46
CA LEU A 3 15.56 -6.96 -3.35
C LEU A 3 14.65 -7.98 -2.65
N ILE A 4 14.87 -8.25 -1.36
CA ILE A 4 14.03 -9.15 -0.58
C ILE A 4 12.62 -8.58 -0.47
N PHE A 5 12.50 -7.29 -0.13
CA PHE A 5 11.21 -6.59 -0.09
C PHE A 5 10.51 -6.59 -1.44
N VAL A 6 11.23 -6.24 -2.52
CA VAL A 6 10.67 -6.23 -3.87
C VAL A 6 10.15 -7.62 -4.27
N LEU A 7 10.96 -8.67 -4.07
CA LEU A 7 10.57 -10.03 -4.40
C LEU A 7 9.39 -10.51 -3.55
N LEU A 8 9.34 -10.13 -2.27
CA LEU A 8 8.22 -10.46 -1.38
C LEU A 8 6.93 -9.78 -1.82
N THR A 9 6.97 -8.48 -2.17
CA THR A 9 5.81 -7.75 -2.71
C THR A 9 5.32 -8.40 -4.00
N LEU A 10 6.23 -8.68 -4.95
CA LEU A 10 5.88 -9.33 -6.22
C LEU A 10 5.30 -10.73 -6.02
N TYR A 11 5.86 -11.52 -5.10
CA TYR A 11 5.36 -12.85 -4.75
C TYR A 11 3.93 -12.79 -4.22
N ILE A 12 3.63 -11.86 -3.30
CA ILE A 12 2.28 -11.68 -2.75
C ILE A 12 1.30 -11.27 -3.86
N THR A 13 1.66 -10.31 -4.71
CA THR A 13 0.82 -9.87 -5.83
C THR A 13 0.55 -11.00 -6.83
N TYR A 14 1.58 -11.78 -7.18
CA TYR A 14 1.43 -12.92 -8.07
C TYR A 14 0.52 -14.02 -7.48
N TRP A 15 0.72 -14.33 -6.21
CA TRP A 15 -0.11 -15.29 -5.50
C TRP A 15 -1.57 -14.82 -5.39
N ALA A 16 -1.80 -13.54 -5.12
CA ALA A 16 -3.14 -12.95 -5.07
C ALA A 16 -3.82 -12.98 -6.44
N SER A 17 -3.08 -12.66 -7.51
CA SER A 17 -3.59 -12.69 -8.89
C SER A 17 -4.12 -14.07 -9.29
N LYS A 18 -3.50 -15.16 -8.84
CA LYS A 18 -3.99 -16.54 -9.11
C LYS A 18 -5.33 -16.87 -8.45
N ARG A 19 -5.77 -16.10 -7.45
CA ARG A 19 -7.04 -16.32 -6.73
C ARG A 19 -8.21 -15.60 -7.37
N VAL A 20 -7.96 -14.65 -8.28
CA VAL A 20 -8.99 -13.91 -9.01
C VAL A 20 -9.46 -14.75 -10.20
N ARG A 21 -10.73 -15.16 -10.21
CA ARG A 21 -11.30 -16.04 -11.26
C ARG A 21 -12.41 -15.38 -12.07
N SER A 22 -13.02 -14.32 -11.54
CA SER A 22 -14.10 -13.57 -12.20
C SER A 22 -13.90 -12.05 -12.11
N ARG A 23 -14.68 -11.32 -12.92
CA ARG A 23 -14.71 -9.85 -12.88
C ARG A 23 -15.18 -9.33 -11.52
N ASN A 24 -16.09 -10.05 -10.86
CA ASN A 24 -16.55 -9.72 -9.51
C ASN A 24 -15.41 -9.87 -8.48
N ASP A 25 -14.60 -10.93 -8.58
CA ASP A 25 -13.45 -11.12 -7.69
C ASP A 25 -12.39 -10.03 -7.86
N TYR A 26 -12.26 -9.46 -9.07
CA TYR A 26 -11.30 -8.38 -9.33
C TYR A 26 -11.75 -7.03 -8.76
N TYR A 27 -13.02 -6.66 -8.95
CA TYR A 27 -13.51 -5.33 -8.55
C TYR A 27 -14.03 -5.26 -7.12
N THR A 28 -14.60 -6.35 -6.59
CA THR A 28 -15.24 -6.35 -5.27
C THR A 28 -14.62 -7.39 -4.33
N ALA A 29 -13.56 -8.10 -4.76
CA ALA A 29 -13.00 -9.24 -4.04
C ALA A 29 -14.07 -10.27 -3.63
N GLY A 30 -15.08 -10.43 -4.50
CA GLY A 30 -16.22 -11.33 -4.27
C GLY A 30 -17.15 -10.87 -3.14
N GLY A 31 -17.06 -9.61 -2.70
CA GLY A 31 -17.82 -9.05 -1.59
C GLY A 31 -17.27 -9.38 -0.19
N ASN A 32 -16.05 -9.95 -0.08
CA ASN A 32 -15.52 -10.51 1.17
C ASN A 32 -14.49 -9.61 1.90
N ILE A 33 -14.39 -8.32 1.58
CA ILE A 33 -13.48 -7.40 2.30
C ILE A 33 -14.15 -6.87 3.57
N THR A 34 -13.55 -7.14 4.71
CA THR A 34 -14.00 -6.61 6.01
C THR A 34 -13.63 -5.13 6.15
N GLY A 35 -14.37 -4.38 6.99
CA GLY A 35 -14.11 -2.95 7.22
C GLY A 35 -12.68 -2.66 7.70
N PHE A 36 -12.10 -3.55 8.50
CA PHE A 36 -10.71 -3.41 8.95
C PHE A 36 -9.70 -3.61 7.81
N GLN A 37 -9.89 -4.61 6.95
CA GLN A 37 -9.02 -4.82 5.79
C GLN A 37 -9.09 -3.65 4.81
N ASN A 38 -10.29 -3.11 4.58
CA ASN A 38 -10.48 -1.92 3.76
C ASN A 38 -9.78 -0.70 4.39
N GLY A 39 -9.97 -0.49 5.70
CA GLY A 39 -9.32 0.60 6.43
C GLY A 39 -7.79 0.53 6.39
N LEU A 40 -7.22 -0.66 6.54
CA LEU A 40 -5.77 -0.87 6.42
C LEU A 40 -5.26 -0.60 5.00
N ALA A 41 -5.98 -1.03 3.97
CA ALA A 41 -5.61 -0.76 2.58
C ALA A 41 -5.57 0.75 2.30
N ILE A 42 -6.60 1.49 2.72
CA ILE A 42 -6.67 2.95 2.57
C ILE A 42 -5.56 3.65 3.35
N ALA A 43 -5.28 3.21 4.58
CA ALA A 43 -4.18 3.76 5.37
C ALA A 43 -2.83 3.54 4.68
N GLY A 44 -2.64 2.37 4.07
CA GLY A 44 -1.45 2.06 3.27
C GLY A 44 -1.30 2.97 2.06
N ASP A 45 -2.38 3.19 1.29
CA ASP A 45 -2.37 4.07 0.12
C ASP A 45 -2.10 5.54 0.49
N PHE A 46 -2.59 5.99 1.65
CA PHE A 46 -2.28 7.32 2.19
C PHE A 46 -0.79 7.48 2.54
N MET A 47 -0.16 6.42 3.05
CA MET A 47 1.26 6.37 3.41
C MET A 47 2.14 6.04 2.19
N SER A 48 2.16 6.95 1.20
CA SER A 48 3.06 6.83 0.04
C SER A 48 4.49 7.29 0.36
N ALA A 49 5.46 6.89 -0.48
CA ALA A 49 6.84 7.39 -0.39
C ALA A 49 6.93 8.91 -0.58
N ALA A 50 6.04 9.48 -1.41
CA ALA A 50 5.95 10.93 -1.59
C ALA A 50 5.45 11.61 -0.31
N SER A 51 4.46 11.03 0.37
CA SER A 51 3.98 11.51 1.67
C SER A 51 5.11 11.47 2.72
N PHE A 52 5.87 10.38 2.77
CA PHE A 52 7.01 10.24 3.69
C PHE A 52 8.07 11.30 3.42
N LEU A 53 8.57 11.39 2.19
CA LEU A 53 9.61 12.36 1.82
C LEU A 53 9.12 13.80 1.97
N GLY A 54 7.87 14.08 1.61
CA GLY A 54 7.26 15.41 1.73
C GLY A 54 7.15 15.89 3.17
N ILE A 55 6.70 15.03 4.09
CA ILE A 55 6.63 15.38 5.52
C ILE A 55 8.05 15.51 6.10
N SER A 56 8.98 14.61 5.76
CA SER A 56 10.37 14.72 6.20
C SER A 56 11.03 16.02 5.73
N ALA A 57 10.80 16.42 4.48
CA ALA A 57 11.31 17.68 3.93
C ALA A 57 10.67 18.90 4.61
N LEU A 58 9.35 18.89 4.81
CA LEU A 58 8.64 19.96 5.51
C LEU A 58 9.21 20.17 6.92
N VAL A 59 9.36 19.09 7.69
CA VAL A 59 9.91 19.14 9.05
C VAL A 59 11.36 19.63 9.06
N TYR A 60 12.18 19.17 8.10
CA TYR A 60 13.55 19.64 7.97
C TYR A 60 13.60 21.16 7.71
N THR A 61 12.79 21.66 6.77
CA THR A 61 12.75 23.09 6.45
C THR A 61 12.20 23.95 7.57
N SER A 62 11.12 23.52 8.25
CA SER A 62 10.52 24.29 9.34
C SER A 62 11.46 24.37 10.54
N ALA A 63 12.16 23.28 10.87
CA ALA A 63 13.17 23.26 11.93
C ALA A 63 14.41 24.11 11.61
N MET A 64 14.72 24.32 10.33
CA MET A 64 15.85 25.15 9.90
C MET A 64 15.52 26.65 9.86
N THR A 65 14.22 26.99 9.79
CA THR A 65 13.72 28.37 9.84
C THR A 65 13.28 28.84 11.23
N ALA A 66 13.26 27.93 12.22
CA ALA A 66 12.94 28.20 13.63
C ALA A 66 14.21 28.44 14.44
#